data_AF-A0A9J8AJ88-F1
#
_entry.id   AF-A0A9J8AJ88-F1
#
_cell.length_a   1.000
_cell.length_b   1.000
_cell.length_c   1.000
_cell.angle_alpha   90.00
_cell.angle_beta   90.00
_cell.angle_gamma   90.00
#
_symmetry.space_group_name_H-M   'P 1'
#
loop_
_entity.id
_entity.type
_entity.pdbx_description
1 polymer ?
#
loop_
_entity_poly.entity_id
_entity_poly.type
_entity_poly.pdbx_seq_one_letter_code
_entity_poly.pdbx_strand_id
1 'polypeptide(L)'
;MAVFVIREEGDSLQPPHDIGIVIEGVKVLNRLPSVAHACAMLFGLIYVLNLSYPGELEHTFDALQKLFMEIEPKKMTRKVLSLSVKL
;
A
#
# COMPACT_ATOMS: atom_id res chain seq x y z
N MET A 1 -7.13 -7.69 1.88
CA MET A 1 -7.18 -6.27 1.47
C MET A 1 -6.60 -6.17 0.07
N ALA A 2 -7.16 -5.36 -0.81
CA ALA A 2 -6.65 -5.20 -2.17
C ALA A 2 -6.93 -3.81 -2.73
N VAL A 3 -6.09 -3.38 -3.67
CA VAL A 3 -6.38 -2.25 -4.56
C VAL A 3 -7.06 -2.83 -5.80
N PHE A 4 -8.18 -2.24 -6.20
CA PHE A 4 -8.88 -2.62 -7.43
C PHE A 4 -8.83 -1.48 -8.45
N VAL A 5 -8.90 -1.86 -9.73
CA VAL A 5 -8.94 -0.95 -10.87
C VAL A 5 -10.06 -1.41 -11.80
N ILE A 6 -11.04 -0.53 -12.03
CA ILE A 6 -12.15 -0.76 -12.97
C ILE A 6 -11.82 -0.01 -14.26
N ARG A 7 -11.94 -0.70 -15.40
CA ARG A 7 -11.73 -0.15 -16.75
C ARG A 7 -12.93 -0.53 -17.61
N GLU A 8 -13.27 0.31 -18.57
CA GLU A 8 -14.22 -0.09 -19.62
C GLU A 8 -13.57 -1.08 -20.59
N GLU A 9 -14.37 -2.02 -21.07
CA GLU A 9 -13.92 -3.05 -22.01
C GLU A 9 -13.61 -2.41 -23.36
N GLY A 10 -12.34 -2.47 -23.79
CA GLY A 10 -11.93 -2.09 -25.14
C GLY A 10 -10.79 -1.09 -25.24
N ASP A 11 -10.37 -0.43 -24.16
CA ASP A 11 -9.25 0.53 -24.23
C ASP A 11 -8.35 0.53 -22.98
N SER A 12 -7.22 -0.17 -23.07
CA SER A 12 -6.18 -0.19 -22.03
C SER A 12 -5.40 1.13 -21.91
N LEU A 13 -5.47 1.99 -22.94
CA LEU A 13 -4.77 3.29 -22.95
C LEU A 13 -5.56 4.39 -22.24
N GLN A 14 -6.87 4.20 -22.00
CA GLN A 14 -7.66 5.18 -21.28
C GLN A 14 -7.42 5.13 -19.76
N PRO A 15 -7.58 6.28 -19.08
CA PRO A 15 -7.53 6.32 -17.64
C PRO A 15 -8.61 5.39 -17.05
N PRO A 16 -8.29 4.67 -15.97
CA PRO A 16 -9.24 3.76 -15.34
C PRO A 16 -10.48 4.51 -14.86
N HIS A 17 -11.63 3.86 -15.01
CA HIS A 17 -12.94 4.40 -14.60
C HIS A 17 -13.02 4.58 -13.09
N ASP A 18 -12.48 3.63 -12.33
CA ASP A 18 -12.42 3.72 -10.88
C ASP A 18 -11.16 3.02 -10.35
N ILE A 19 -10.58 3.59 -9.30
CA ILE A 19 -9.51 2.99 -8.52
C ILE A 19 -9.93 3.09 -7.06
N GLY A 20 -9.81 1.99 -6.33
CA GLY A 20 -10.23 1.96 -4.95
C GLY A 20 -9.58 0.86 -4.13
N ILE A 21 -9.99 0.80 -2.87
CA ILE A 21 -9.46 -0.11 -1.86
C ILE A 21 -10.61 -0.92 -1.30
N VAL A 22 -10.41 -2.23 -1.24
CA VAL A 22 -11.32 -3.18 -0.60
C VAL A 22 -10.65 -3.82 0.62
N ILE A 23 -11.35 -3.81 1.75
CA ILE A 23 -10.94 -4.45 3.01
C ILE A 23 -12.07 -5.41 3.38
N GLU A 24 -11.73 -6.68 3.60
CA GLU A 24 -12.70 -7.73 3.98
C GLU A 24 -13.96 -7.78 3.08
N GLY A 25 -13.78 -7.56 1.77
CA GLY A 25 -14.89 -7.57 0.80
C GLY A 25 -15.70 -6.27 0.74
N VAL A 26 -15.42 -5.30 1.61
CA VAL A 26 -16.08 -3.98 1.64
C VAL A 26 -15.24 -2.94 0.93
N LYS A 27 -15.85 -2.17 0.01
CA LYS A 27 -15.20 -1.01 -0.62
C LYS A 27 -15.06 0.11 0.40
N VAL A 28 -13.83 0.38 0.84
CA VAL A 28 -13.53 1.40 1.86
C VAL A 28 -13.20 2.75 1.21
N LEU A 29 -12.50 2.73 0.07
CA LEU A 29 -12.21 3.92 -0.71
C LEU A 29 -12.46 3.66 -2.21
N ASN A 30 -12.85 4.71 -2.93
CA ASN A 30 -13.03 4.71 -4.38
C ASN A 30 -12.62 6.07 -4.97
N ARG A 31 -12.66 6.19 -6.29
CA ARG A 31 -12.34 7.40 -7.06
C ARG A 31 -10.96 7.96 -6.78
N LEU A 32 -10.00 7.06 -6.55
CA LEU A 32 -8.62 7.44 -6.32
C LEU A 32 -7.93 7.85 -7.62
N PRO A 33 -7.08 8.89 -7.59
CA PRO A 33 -6.51 9.47 -8.80
C PRO A 33 -5.45 8.56 -9.46
N SER A 34 -4.82 7.66 -8.72
CA SER A 34 -3.92 6.66 -9.28
C SER A 34 -3.75 5.45 -8.35
N VAL A 35 -3.22 4.35 -8.90
CA VAL A 35 -2.86 3.16 -8.13
C VAL A 35 -1.84 3.48 -7.05
N ALA A 36 -0.90 4.39 -7.32
CA ALA A 36 0.09 4.83 -6.33
C ALA A 36 -0.59 5.51 -5.12
N HIS A 37 -1.58 6.37 -5.36
CA HIS A 37 -2.37 6.96 -4.29
C HIS A 37 -3.16 5.90 -3.52
N ALA A 38 -3.71 4.91 -4.20
CA ALA A 38 -4.39 3.79 -3.54
C ALA A 38 -3.45 2.95 -2.67
N CYS A 39 -2.22 2.70 -3.10
CA CYS A 39 -1.21 2.03 -2.27
C CYS A 39 -0.84 2.86 -1.04
N ALA A 40 -0.65 4.18 -1.20
CA ALA A 40 -0.35 5.07 -0.08
C ALA A 40 -1.51 5.15 0.93
N MET A 41 -2.75 5.26 0.44
CA MET A 41 -3.95 5.25 1.28
C MET A 41 -4.15 3.90 1.96
N LEU A 42 -3.89 2.78 1.28
CA LEU A 42 -3.98 1.44 1.87
C LEU A 42 -2.98 1.31 3.02
N PHE A 43 -1.74 1.78 2.85
CA PHE A 43 -0.75 1.80 3.91
C PHE A 43 -1.23 2.61 5.14
N GLY A 44 -1.76 3.82 4.92
CA GLY A 44 -2.33 4.63 5.98
C GLY A 44 -3.53 3.97 6.68
N LEU A 45 -4.43 3.34 5.92
CA LEU A 45 -5.58 2.61 6.47
C LEU A 45 -5.15 1.42 7.31
N ILE A 46 -4.16 0.64 6.85
CA ILE A 46 -3.61 -0.49 7.63
C ILE A 46 -3.07 0.01 8.96
N TYR A 47 -2.35 1.13 8.96
CA TYR A 47 -1.81 1.73 10.17
C TYR A 47 -2.90 2.26 11.12
N VAL A 48 -3.80 3.12 10.64
CA VAL A 48 -4.84 3.77 11.46
C VAL A 48 -5.83 2.76 12.03
N LEU A 49 -6.16 1.71 11.26
CA LEU A 49 -7.09 0.66 11.68
C LEU A 49 -6.38 -0.49 12.40
N ASN A 50 -5.06 -0.41 12.60
CA ASN A 50 -4.23 -1.45 13.22
C ASN A 50 -4.47 -2.85 12.62
N LEU A 51 -4.58 -2.91 11.29
CA LEU A 51 -4.79 -4.16 10.55
C LEU A 51 -3.46 -4.89 10.35
N SER A 52 -3.51 -6.21 10.25
CA SER A 52 -2.34 -6.98 9.81
C SER A 52 -2.07 -6.71 8.33
N TYR A 53 -0.81 -6.58 7.94
CA TYR A 53 -0.44 -6.41 6.53
C TYR A 53 -0.92 -7.61 5.69
N PRO A 54 -1.24 -7.40 4.40
CA PRO A 54 -1.51 -8.52 3.50
C PRO A 54 -0.26 -9.39 3.42
N GLY A 55 -0.38 -10.72 3.55
CA GLY A 55 0.77 -11.62 3.67
C GLY A 55 1.80 -11.51 2.55
N GLU A 56 1.38 -11.20 1.31
CA GLU A 56 2.28 -10.99 0.17
C GLU A 56 3.12 -9.70 0.28
N LEU A 57 2.65 -8.73 1.04
CA LEU A 57 3.23 -7.39 1.17
C LEU A 57 3.73 -7.08 2.59
N GLU A 58 3.64 -8.04 3.51
CA GLU A 58 4.00 -7.88 4.92
C GLU A 58 5.43 -7.35 5.08
N HIS A 59 6.39 -7.98 4.41
CA HIS A 59 7.80 -7.55 4.49
C HIS A 59 8.05 -6.19 3.82
N THR A 60 7.34 -5.88 2.74
CA THR A 60 7.48 -4.61 2.02
C THR A 60 6.96 -3.46 2.85
N PHE A 61 5.78 -3.61 3.44
CA PHE A 61 5.19 -2.60 4.30
C PHE A 61 5.91 -2.46 5.64
N ASP A 62 6.39 -3.55 6.24
CA ASP A 62 7.25 -3.49 7.43
C ASP A 62 8.54 -2.71 7.15
N ALA A 63 9.17 -2.95 6.00
CA ALA A 63 10.35 -2.20 5.59
C ALA A 63 10.02 -0.72 5.35
N LEU A 64 8.92 -0.41 4.65
CA LEU A 64 8.46 0.97 4.42
C LEU A 64 8.17 1.71 5.72
N GLN A 65 7.42 1.09 6.65
CA GLN A 65 7.11 1.70 7.94
C GLN A 65 8.38 1.98 8.74
N LYS A 66 9.29 1.01 8.80
CA LYS A 66 10.54 1.18 9.53
C LYS A 66 11.43 2.25 8.88
N LEU A 67 11.56 2.23 7.56
CA LEU A 67 12.46 3.11 6.81
C LEU A 67 11.96 4.56 6.75
N PHE A 68 10.67 4.79 6.54
CA PHE A 68 10.11 6.13 6.34
C PHE A 68 9.45 6.74 7.57
N MET A 69 8.94 5.93 8.51
CA MET A 69 8.23 6.45 9.70
C MET A 69 9.02 6.33 11.01
N GLU A 70 10.19 5.70 11.02
CA GLU A 70 11.04 5.50 12.22
C GLU A 70 10.31 4.88 13.44
N ILE A 71 9.22 4.13 13.22
CA ILE A 71 8.34 3.69 14.33
C ILE A 71 8.97 2.58 15.19
N GLU A 72 10.05 1.90 14.77
CA GLU A 72 10.77 0.93 15.62
C GLU A 72 12.15 0.54 15.03
N PRO A 73 13.12 1.47 14.91
CA PRO A 73 14.40 1.22 14.21
C PRO A 73 15.23 0.09 14.84
N LYS A 74 15.02 -0.20 16.14
CA LYS A 74 15.73 -1.26 16.87
C LYS A 74 15.43 -2.69 16.39
N LYS A 75 14.37 -2.92 15.61
CA LYS A 75 14.03 -4.24 15.02
C LYS A 75 14.26 -4.30 13.50
N MET A 76 15.08 -3.41 12.94
CA MET A 76 15.43 -3.49 11.53
C MET A 76 16.37 -4.66 11.26
N THR A 77 16.03 -5.50 10.28
CA THR A 77 16.96 -6.49 9.73
C THR A 77 18.12 -5.77 9.02
N ARG A 78 19.31 -6.37 9.01
CA ARG A 78 20.53 -5.78 8.39
C ARG A 78 20.31 -5.33 6.93
N LYS A 79 19.40 -5.97 6.20
CA LYS A 79 19.02 -5.60 4.83
C LYS A 79 18.36 -4.22 4.76
N VAL A 80 17.39 -3.94 5.64
CA VAL A 80 16.67 -2.65 5.71
C VAL A 80 17.61 -1.53 6.14
N LEU A 81 18.50 -1.81 7.10
CA LEU A 81 19.49 -0.85 7.56
C LEU A 81 20.55 -0.51 6.49
N SER A 82 20.95 -1.51 5.68
CA SER A 82 21.83 -1.26 4.52
C SER A 82 21.14 -0.44 3.43
N LEU A 83 19.81 -0.53 3.31
CA LEU A 83 19.03 0.27 2.36
C LEU A 83 18.91 1.71 2.85
N SER A 84 18.66 1.95 4.14
CA SER A 84 18.57 3.31 4.70
C SER A 84 19.86 4.11 4.60
N VAL A 85 21.03 3.46 4.69
CA VAL A 85 22.34 4.11 4.54
C VAL A 85 22.68 4.43 3.08
N LYS A 86 21.98 3.81 2.12
CA LYS A 86 22.23 3.95 0.67
C LYS A 86 21.22 4.85 -0.05
N LEU A 87 20.09 5.15 0.58
CA LEU A 87 19.16 6.19 0.14
C LEU A 87 19.70 7.57 0.53
#